data_AF-A0A1G2HYU3-F1
#
_entry.id   AF-A0A1G2HYU3-F1
#
_cell.length_a   1.000
_cell.length_b   1.000
_cell.length_c   1.000
_cell.angle_alpha   90.00
_cell.angle_beta   90.00
_cell.angle_gamma   90.00
#
_symmetry.space_group_name_H-M   'P 1'
#
loop_
_entity.id
_entity.type
_entity.pdbx_description
1 polymer ?
#
loop_
_entity_poly.entity_id
_entity_poly.type
_entity_poly.pdbx_seq_one_letter_code
_entity_poly.pdbx_strand_id
1 'polypeptide(L)' 'MAEKICSICEKKSSMGRTLVKLRGKYNPTRKVRRRPNLQWTRLASGKRVLACAKCIKAMART' A
#
# COMPACT_ATOMS: atom_id res chain seq x y z
N MET A 1 16.57 -0.35 10.12
CA MET A 1 15.74 -0.67 8.93
C MET A 1 14.50 0.21 8.97
N ALA A 2 14.32 1.13 8.02
CA ALA A 2 13.11 1.96 7.98
C ALA A 2 11.89 1.10 7.64
N GLU A 3 10.87 1.09 8.49
CA GLU A 3 9.64 0.34 8.22
C GLU A 3 8.94 0.93 6.98
N LYS A 4 8.50 0.06 6.06
CA LYS A 4 7.73 0.44 4.87
C LYS A 4 6.28 0.72 5.26
N ILE A 5 6.08 1.83 5.95
CA ILE A 5 4.79 2.32 6.46
C ILE A 5 4.49 3.68 5.84
N CYS A 6 3.22 3.91 5.52
CA CYS A 6 2.77 5.23 5.09
C CYS A 6 2.75 6.19 6.28
N SER A 7 3.45 7.33 6.20
CA SER A 7 3.48 8.32 7.28
C SER A 7 2.15 9.07 7.50
N ILE A 8 1.17 8.96 6.58
CA ILE A 8 -0.11 9.69 6.64
C ILE A 8 -1.28 8.82 7.11
N CYS A 9 -1.33 7.55 6.67
CA CYS A 9 -2.45 6.65 6.97
C CYS A 9 -2.00 5.31 7.57
N GLU A 10 -0.73 5.22 7.96
CA GLU A 10 -0.13 4.10 8.68
C GLU A 10 -0.28 2.73 8.01
N LYS A 11 -0.61 2.71 6.71
CA LYS A 11 -0.73 1.46 5.96
C LYS A 11 0.58 0.69 6.01
N LYS A 12 0.49 -0.53 6.52
CA LYS A 12 1.58 -1.50 6.61
C LYS A 12 1.38 -2.61 5.59
N SER A 13 2.40 -3.43 5.40
CA SER A 13 2.25 -4.66 4.61
C SER A 13 1.32 -5.63 5.33
N SER A 14 0.45 -6.30 4.59
CA SER A 14 -0.43 -7.34 5.12
C SER A 14 -0.17 -8.68 4.45
N MET A 15 -0.47 -9.77 5.14
CA MET A 15 -0.45 -11.11 4.54
C MET A 15 -1.82 -11.40 3.93
N GLY A 16 -1.84 -11.75 2.65
CA GLY A 16 -3.05 -12.18 1.95
C GLY A 16 -2.87 -13.56 1.34
N ARG A 17 -3.97 -14.22 0.99
CA ARG A 17 -3.95 -15.39 0.11
C ARG A 17 -4.20 -14.97 -1.33
N THR A 18 -3.60 -15.68 -2.27
CA THR A 18 -3.97 -15.60 -3.68
C THR A 18 -5.05 -16.64 -3.93
N LEU A 19 -6.12 -16.26 -4.65
CA LEU A 19 -7.21 -17.16 -5.02
C LEU A 19 -7.16 -17.37 -6.52
N VAL A 20 -7.35 -18.61 -6.97
CA VAL A 20 -7.47 -18.94 -8.39
C VAL A 20 -8.87 -19.52 -8.62
N LYS A 21 -9.56 -19.03 -9.65
CA LYS A 21 -10.90 -19.52 -10.01
C LYS A 21 -10.76 -20.81 -10.81
N LEU A 22 -11.21 -21.92 -10.24
CA LEU A 22 -11.23 -23.23 -10.89
C LEU A 22 -12.66 -23.73 -10.95
N ARG A 23 -13.16 -23.99 -12.18
CA ARG A 23 -14.47 -24.59 -12.46
C ARG A 23 -15.62 -23.99 -11.62
N GLY A 24 -15.62 -22.66 -11.46
CA GLY A 24 -16.67 -21.90 -10.74
C GLY A 24 -16.37 -21.52 -9.29
N LYS A 25 -15.33 -22.07 -8.64
CA LYS A 25 -14.98 -21.78 -7.24
C LYS A 25 -13.60 -21.12 -7.11
N TYR A 26 -13.44 -20.21 -6.15
CA TYR A 26 -12.16 -19.57 -5.85
C TYR A 26 -11.38 -20.39 -4.81
N ASN A 27 -10.30 -21.05 -5.23
CA ASN A 27 -9.46 -21.86 -4.35
C ASN A 27 -8.23 -21.08 -3.87
N PRO A 28 -7.95 -21.06 -2.55
CA PRO A 28 -6.75 -20.42 -2.02
C PRO A 28 -5.49 -21.22 -2.36
N THR A 29 -4.49 -20.55 -2.92
CA THR A 29 -3.23 -21.17 -3.35
C THR A 29 -2.10 -20.86 -2.37
N ARG A 30 -1.46 -19.69 -2.51
CA ARG A 30 -0.27 -19.30 -1.73
C ARG A 30 -0.55 -18.07 -0.86
N LYS A 31 0.08 -18.03 0.33
CA LYS A 31 0.17 -16.82 1.16
C LYS A 31 1.20 -15.86 0.55
N VAL A 32 0.81 -14.63 0.27
CA VAL A 32 1.65 -13.59 -0.33
C VAL A 32 1.57 -12.32 0.52
N ARG A 33 2.72 -11.69 0.75
CA ARG A 33 2.78 -10.37 1.41
C ARG A 33 2.35 -9.28 0.42
N ARG A 34 1.24 -8.61 0.71
CA ARG A 34 0.77 -7.45 -0.03
C ARG A 34 1.40 -6.19 0.56
N ARG A 35 2.16 -5.46 -0.25
CA ARG A 35 2.85 -4.23 0.17
C ARG A 35 2.03 -3.01 -0.25
N PRO A 36 1.94 -1.96 0.59
CA PRO A 36 1.36 -0.69 0.17
C PRO A 36 2.22 -0.06 -0.94
N ASN A 37 1.56 0.61 -1.90
CA ASN A 37 2.24 1.40 -2.94
C ASN A 37 2.76 2.70 -2.34
N LEU A 38 3.93 2.62 -1.71
CA LEU A 38 4.61 3.72 -1.03
C LEU A 38 5.54 4.44 -2.00
N GLN A 39 5.46 5.77 -2.00
CA GLN A 39 6.28 6.64 -2.81
C GLN A 39 6.78 7.81 -1.96
N TRP A 40 7.92 8.36 -2.32
CA TRP A 40 8.41 9.58 -1.70
C TRP A 40 7.63 10.78 -2.21
N THR A 41 7.11 11.58 -1.29
CA THR A 41 6.39 12.82 -1.61
C THR A 41 6.94 13.96 -0.77
N ARG A 42 6.88 15.17 -1.31
CA ARG A 42 7.10 16.40 -0.55
C ARG A 42 5.77 16.87 0.02
N LEU A 43 5.76 17.24 1.29
CA LEU A 43 4.64 17.92 1.92
C LEU A 43 4.71 19.42 1.59
N ALA A 44 3.58 20.13 1.77
CA ALA A 44 3.54 21.59 1.66
C ALA A 44 4.52 22.28 2.65
N SER A 45 4.85 21.62 3.76
CA SER A 45 5.87 22.04 4.72
C SER A 45 7.32 21.85 4.25
N GLY A 46 7.56 21.41 3.01
CA GLY A 46 8.88 21.18 2.42
C GLY A 46 9.55 19.86 2.82
N LYS A 47 9.03 19.16 3.83
CA LYS A 47 9.58 17.86 4.28
C LYS A 47 9.26 16.74 3.30
N ARG A 48 10.22 15.82 3.11
CA ARG A 48 10.05 14.61 2.30
C ARG A 48 9.59 13.45 3.19
N VAL A 49 8.46 12.85 2.85
CA VAL A 49 7.87 11.72 3.60
C VAL A 49 7.53 10.56 2.68
N LEU A 50 7.48 9.37 3.26
CA LEU A 50 7.05 8.16 2.56
C LEU A 50 5.53 8.04 2.69
N ALA A 51 4.80 8.22 1.59
CA ALA A 51 3.34 8.21 1.59
C ALA A 51 2.79 7.23 0.54
N CYS A 52 1.60 6.69 0.79
CA CYS A 52 0.95 5.83 -0.19
C CYS A 52 0.36 6.65 -1.35
N ALA A 53 0.32 6.07 -2.55
CA ALA A 53 -0.21 6.74 -3.75
C ALA A 53 -1.66 7.27 -3.58
N LYS A 54 -2.49 6.62 -2.74
CA LYS A 54 -3.85 7.10 -2.43
C LYS A 54 -3.81 8.43 -1.65
N CYS A 55 -2.91 8.58 -0.68
CA CYS A 55 -2.75 9.81 0.09
C CYS A 55 -2.15 10.92 -0.76
N ILE A 56 -1.17 10.61 -1.62
CA ILE A 56 -0.58 11.57 -2.55
C ILE A 56 -1.65 12.14 -3.49
N LYS A 57 -2.48 11.27 -4.06
CA LYS A 57 -3.58 11.70 -4.92
C LYS A 57 -4.62 12.55 -4.18
N ALA A 58 -4.90 12.26 -2.92
CA ALA A 58 -5.82 13.06 -2.11
C ALA A 58 -5.26 14.47 -1.84
N MET A 59 -3.96 14.58 -1.58
CA MET A 59 -3.28 15.87 -1.38
C MET A 59 -3.25 16.74 -2.65
N ALA A 60 -3.29 16.14 -3.83
CA ALA A 60 -3.22 16.86 -5.11
C ALA A 60 -4.60 17.31 -5.66
N ARG A 61 -5.70 17.03 -4.94
CA ARG A 61 -7.07 17.38 -5.37
C ARG A 61 -7.60 18.69 -4.79
N THR A 62 -6.80 19.36 -3.97
CA THR A 62 -7.05 20.74 -3.51
C THR A 62 -6.64 21.71 -4.59
#